data_AF-A0A3N5FS54-F1
#
_entry.id   AF-A0A3N5FS54-F1
#
_cell.length_a   1.000
_cell.length_b   1.000
_cell.length_c   1.000
_cell.angle_alpha   90.00
_cell.angle_beta   90.00
_cell.angle_gamma   90.00
#
_symmetry.space_group_name_H-M   'P 1'
#
loop_
_entity.id
_entity.type
_entity.pdbx_description
1 polymer ?
#
loop_
_entity_poly.entity_id
_entity_poly.type
_entity_poly.pdbx_seq_one_letter_code
_entity_poly.pdbx_strand_id
1 'polypeptide(L)'
;MTALLSTVFLGTVATAATDWSAQDYDLYPGDFDGDGKTDLLYVAKDVSKASGIARSDGSAPNIPYQSWPSNYLGIPWHSNLYNVIVEDFNDDNKADLFLQRRTPGDHFL
;
A
#
# COMPACT_ATOMS: atom_id res chain seq x y z
N MET A 1 29.74 5.49 38.50
CA MET A 1 29.07 4.41 37.75
C MET A 1 27.63 4.84 37.57
N THR A 2 27.33 5.52 36.47
CA THR A 2 26.01 6.06 36.13
C THR A 2 25.18 4.91 35.55
N ALA A 3 24.13 4.50 36.25
CA ALA A 3 23.15 3.56 35.70
C ALA A 3 22.22 4.34 34.77
N LEU A 4 22.20 3.96 33.49
CA LEU A 4 21.21 4.43 32.52
C LEU A 4 19.84 3.85 32.93
N LEU A 5 18.86 4.71 33.18
CA LEU A 5 17.47 4.29 33.27
C LEU A 5 17.01 3.84 31.87
N SER A 6 16.56 2.59 31.75
CA SER A 6 15.85 2.15 30.56
C SER A 6 14.46 2.79 30.55
N THR A 7 14.20 3.65 29.58
CA THR A 7 12.86 4.18 29.33
C THR A 7 11.92 3.03 29.00
N VAL A 8 10.90 2.83 29.82
CA VAL A 8 9.79 1.91 29.52
C VAL A 8 8.93 2.58 28.45
N PHE A 9 8.89 2.01 27.25
CA PHE A 9 7.89 2.39 26.26
C PHE A 9 6.53 1.85 26.74
N LEU A 10 5.70 2.73 27.31
CA LEU A 10 4.26 2.49 27.41
C LEU A 10 3.71 2.72 26.00
N GLY A 11 3.70 1.67 25.18
CA GLY A 11 3.16 1.73 23.82
C GLY A 11 1.68 2.08 23.88
N THR A 12 1.33 3.33 23.57
CA THR A 12 -0.01 3.69 23.13
C THR A 12 -0.35 2.79 21.94
N VAL A 13 -1.48 2.10 21.98
CA VAL A 13 -1.99 1.40 20.81
C VAL A 13 -2.33 2.47 19.78
N ALA A 14 -1.50 2.62 18.75
CA ALA A 14 -1.81 3.48 17.62
C ALA A 14 -2.88 2.76 16.78
N THR A 15 -4.10 3.27 16.77
CA THR A 15 -5.15 2.84 15.85
C THR A 15 -5.00 3.64 14.56
N ALA A 16 -4.98 2.97 13.40
CA ALA A 16 -5.07 3.67 12.13
C ALA A 16 -6.39 4.46 12.08
N ALA A 17 -6.34 5.72 11.64
CA ALA A 17 -7.53 6.56 11.52
C ALA A 17 -8.49 6.09 10.40
N THR A 18 -7.96 5.32 9.44
CA THR A 18 -8.69 4.79 8.30
C THR A 18 -9.14 3.35 8.57
N ASP A 19 -10.39 3.04 8.23
CA ASP A 19 -10.97 1.69 8.35
C ASP A 19 -10.54 0.81 7.15
N TRP A 20 -9.32 0.29 7.23
CA TRP A 20 -8.73 -0.61 6.22
C TRP A 20 -9.18 -2.06 6.43
N SER A 21 -10.46 -2.34 6.19
CA SER A 21 -11.01 -3.69 6.33
C SER A 21 -10.41 -4.65 5.29
N ALA A 22 -9.91 -5.81 5.76
CA ALA A 22 -9.42 -6.87 4.89
C ALA A 22 -10.52 -7.52 4.03
N GLN A 23 -11.80 -7.28 4.35
CA GLN A 23 -12.92 -7.66 3.47
C GLN A 23 -12.97 -6.79 2.22
N ASP A 24 -12.51 -5.54 2.33
CA ASP A 24 -12.70 -4.51 1.33
C ASP A 24 -11.44 -4.24 0.51
N TYR A 25 -10.27 -4.43 1.11
CA TYR A 25 -8.99 -4.09 0.50
C TYR A 25 -7.94 -5.17 0.72
N ASP A 26 -7.12 -5.40 -0.30
CA ASP A 26 -5.77 -5.94 -0.15
C ASP A 26 -4.78 -4.78 -0.06
N LEU A 27 -3.78 -4.91 0.80
CA LEU A 27 -2.85 -3.84 1.15
C LEU A 27 -1.43 -4.25 0.80
N TYR A 28 -0.71 -3.35 0.14
CA TYR A 28 0.67 -3.57 -0.30
C TYR A 28 1.54 -2.37 0.12
N PRO A 29 2.52 -2.57 1.02
CA PRO A 29 3.43 -1.50 1.43
C PRO A 29 4.50 -1.22 0.36
N GLY A 30 4.92 0.04 0.24
CA GLY A 30 6.00 0.51 -0.64
C GLY A 30 6.28 1.99 -0.41
N ASP A 31 7.44 2.51 -0.81
CA ASP A 31 7.70 3.95 -0.82
C ASP A 31 7.33 4.51 -2.20
N PHE A 32 6.09 4.97 -2.37
CA PHE A 32 5.55 5.30 -3.70
C PHE A 32 5.85 6.74 -4.12
N ASP A 33 6.27 7.61 -3.20
CA ASP A 33 6.60 8.99 -3.50
C ASP A 33 8.08 9.35 -3.33
N GLY A 34 8.89 8.45 -2.76
CA GLY A 34 10.34 8.53 -2.66
C GLY A 34 10.83 9.35 -1.46
N ASP A 35 10.01 9.51 -0.42
CA ASP A 35 10.35 10.30 0.76
C ASP A 35 11.06 9.48 1.87
N GLY A 36 11.29 8.19 1.62
CA GLY A 36 11.90 7.23 2.52
C GLY A 36 10.94 6.65 3.57
N LYS A 37 9.62 6.90 3.45
CA LYS A 37 8.59 6.34 4.34
C LYS A 37 7.81 5.27 3.62
N THR A 38 7.30 4.31 4.39
CA THR A 38 6.43 3.28 3.85
C THR A 38 5.01 3.81 3.70
N ASP A 39 4.61 4.00 2.46
CA ASP A 39 3.25 4.27 2.01
C ASP A 39 2.46 2.96 1.85
N LEU A 40 1.26 3.07 1.29
CA LEU A 40 0.35 1.95 1.17
C LEU A 40 -0.49 2.02 -0.12
N LEU A 41 -0.30 1.04 -0.99
CA LEU A 41 -1.24 0.73 -2.07
C LEU A 41 -2.42 -0.05 -1.45
N TYR A 42 -3.63 0.44 -1.67
CA TYR A 42 -4.86 -0.25 -1.34
C TYR A 42 -5.57 -0.67 -2.63
N VAL A 43 -5.81 -1.99 -2.76
CA VAL A 43 -6.52 -2.58 -3.90
C VAL A 43 -7.88 -3.04 -3.43
N ALA A 44 -8.93 -2.42 -3.96
CA ALA A 44 -10.30 -2.75 -3.63
C ALA A 44 -10.63 -4.21 -4.00
N LYS A 45 -11.57 -4.83 -3.29
CA LYS A 45 -12.13 -6.16 -3.59
C LYS A 45 -13.54 -6.10 -4.18
N ASP A 46 -14.11 -4.90 -4.28
CA ASP A 46 -15.45 -4.66 -4.79
C ASP A 46 -15.42 -3.61 -5.91
N VAL A 47 -16.26 -3.82 -6.94
CA VAL A 47 -16.32 -2.97 -8.13
C VAL A 47 -16.76 -1.52 -7.84
N SER A 48 -17.49 -1.30 -6.74
CA SER A 48 -17.97 0.02 -6.30
C SER A 48 -16.92 0.83 -5.54
N LYS A 49 -15.80 0.21 -5.15
CA LYS A 49 -14.73 0.84 -4.38
C LYS A 49 -13.55 1.20 -5.29
N ALA A 50 -12.91 2.31 -4.98
CA ALA A 50 -11.69 2.76 -5.67
C ALA A 50 -10.46 2.08 -5.07
N SER A 51 -9.42 1.89 -5.90
CA SER A 51 -8.08 1.53 -5.46
C SER A 51 -7.20 2.79 -5.45
N GLY A 52 -6.01 2.74 -4.87
CA GLY A 52 -5.13 3.90 -4.85
C GLY A 52 -3.92 3.77 -3.94
N ILE A 53 -3.25 4.91 -3.73
CA ILE A 53 -2.08 5.01 -2.86
C ILE A 53 -2.37 6.04 -1.76
N ALA A 54 -2.11 5.65 -0.52
CA ALA A 54 -2.10 6.52 0.65
C ALA A 54 -0.65 6.64 1.15
N ARG A 55 -0.17 7.87 1.23
CA ARG A 55 1.16 8.20 1.72
C ARG A 55 1.23 8.25 3.23
N SER A 56 2.43 8.00 3.76
CA SER A 56 2.70 8.14 5.18
C SER A 56 3.25 9.50 5.57
N ASP A 57 2.79 10.03 6.69
CA ASP A 57 3.41 11.18 7.38
C ASP A 57 4.53 10.75 8.35
N GLY A 58 4.86 9.46 8.39
CA GLY A 58 5.79 8.85 9.35
C GLY A 58 5.12 8.32 10.61
N SER A 59 3.82 8.56 10.80
CA SER A 59 3.01 7.96 11.86
C SER A 59 2.02 6.92 11.31
N ALA A 60 1.38 7.19 10.18
CA ALA A 60 0.46 6.27 9.51
C ALA A 60 0.35 6.59 8.01
N PRO A 61 -0.17 5.68 7.15
CA PRO A 61 -0.48 5.94 5.75
C PRO A 61 -1.87 6.59 5.61
N ASN A 62 -1.95 7.86 6.01
CA ASN A 62 -3.19 8.62 6.17
C ASN A 62 -3.34 9.79 5.19
N ILE A 63 -2.35 10.04 4.32
CA ILE A 63 -2.38 11.12 3.34
C ILE A 63 -2.80 10.57 1.98
N PRO A 64 -3.99 10.88 1.45
CA PRO A 64 -4.37 10.47 0.10
C PRO A 64 -3.36 10.99 -0.93
N TYR A 65 -2.92 10.13 -1.86
CA TYR A 65 -1.98 10.50 -2.92
C TYR A 65 -2.57 10.30 -4.31
N GLN A 66 -3.03 9.07 -4.58
CA GLN A 66 -3.69 8.74 -5.85
C GLN A 66 -4.90 7.85 -5.60
N SER A 67 -5.89 7.94 -6.48
CA SER A 67 -7.07 7.07 -6.46
C SER A 67 -7.60 6.86 -7.87
N TRP A 68 -8.04 5.64 -8.17
CA TRP A 68 -8.53 5.26 -9.49
C TRP A 68 -9.71 4.28 -9.42
N PRO A 69 -10.59 4.30 -10.44
CA PRO A 69 -11.75 3.42 -10.48
C PRO A 69 -11.35 1.95 -10.68
N SER A 70 -12.30 1.06 -10.42
CA SER A 70 -12.10 -0.40 -10.39
C SER A 70 -11.68 -1.06 -11.72
N ASN A 71 -11.73 -0.33 -12.84
CA ASN A 71 -11.30 -0.76 -14.18
C ASN A 71 -10.29 0.20 -14.85
N TYR A 72 -9.50 0.92 -14.06
CA TYR A 72 -8.49 1.85 -14.56
C TYR A 72 -7.51 1.16 -15.52
N LEU A 73 -7.23 1.79 -16.67
CA LEU A 73 -6.41 1.26 -17.78
C LEU A 73 -6.91 -0.09 -18.35
N GLY A 74 -8.18 -0.43 -18.14
CA GLY A 74 -8.73 -1.74 -18.55
C GLY A 74 -8.32 -2.89 -17.63
N ILE A 75 -7.58 -2.61 -16.55
CA ILE A 75 -7.20 -3.59 -15.53
C ILE A 75 -8.35 -3.70 -14.52
N PRO A 76 -8.92 -4.90 -14.30
CA PRO A 76 -9.96 -5.10 -13.29
C PRO A 76 -9.33 -5.18 -11.88
N TRP A 77 -8.94 -4.03 -11.33
CA TRP A 77 -8.28 -3.90 -10.01
C TRP A 77 -9.06 -4.56 -8.87
N HIS A 78 -10.39 -4.53 -8.94
CA HIS A 78 -11.27 -5.15 -7.94
C HIS A 78 -11.28 -6.69 -7.96
N SER A 79 -10.67 -7.30 -8.98
CA SER A 79 -10.70 -8.74 -9.18
C SER A 79 -9.51 -9.44 -8.54
N ASN A 80 -9.69 -10.71 -8.18
CA ASN A 80 -8.62 -11.57 -7.69
C ASN A 80 -7.76 -12.17 -8.83
N LEU A 81 -7.65 -11.48 -9.97
CA LEU A 81 -6.93 -11.98 -11.15
C LEU A 81 -5.41 -11.81 -11.06
N TYR A 82 -4.92 -10.87 -10.26
CA TYR A 82 -3.51 -10.52 -10.18
C TYR A 82 -2.95 -10.75 -8.78
N ASN A 83 -1.70 -11.17 -8.72
CA ASN A 83 -0.83 -10.98 -7.57
C ASN A 83 -0.10 -9.65 -7.79
N VAL A 84 -0.19 -8.74 -6.83
CA VAL A 84 0.58 -7.50 -6.89
C VAL A 84 1.94 -7.75 -6.26
N ILE A 85 2.99 -7.36 -6.97
CA ILE A 85 4.37 -7.35 -6.50
C ILE A 85 4.82 -5.89 -6.47
N VAL A 86 5.40 -5.48 -5.35
CA VAL A 86 5.87 -4.11 -5.13
C VAL A 86 7.37 -4.15 -4.91
N GLU A 87 8.13 -3.43 -5.74
CA GLU A 87 9.59 -3.31 -5.70
C GLU A 87 10.02 -2.09 -6.51
N ASP A 88 11.24 -1.58 -6.29
CA ASP A 88 11.85 -0.59 -7.19
C ASP A 88 12.52 -1.34 -8.37
N PHE A 89 11.80 -1.48 -9.48
CA PHE A 89 12.30 -2.23 -10.62
C PHE A 89 13.19 -1.40 -11.54
N ASN A 90 13.18 -0.07 -11.38
CA ASN A 90 13.83 0.86 -12.30
C ASN A 90 14.96 1.70 -11.65
N ASP A 91 15.26 1.45 -10.38
CA ASP A 91 16.29 2.10 -9.56
C ASP A 91 16.09 3.63 -9.38
N ASP A 92 14.83 4.12 -9.38
CA ASP A 92 14.52 5.54 -9.14
C ASP A 92 14.26 5.88 -7.67
N ASN A 93 14.38 4.91 -6.76
CA ASN A 93 14.06 4.98 -5.33
C ASN A 93 12.56 5.18 -5.06
N LYS A 94 11.69 4.75 -5.98
CA LYS A 94 10.25 4.65 -5.74
C LYS A 94 9.80 3.23 -6.02
N ALA A 95 8.80 2.80 -5.26
CA ALA A 95 8.18 1.51 -5.45
C ALA A 95 7.34 1.51 -6.75
N ASP A 96 7.61 0.54 -7.60
CA ASP A 96 6.86 0.20 -8.80
C ASP A 96 5.87 -0.95 -8.51
N LEU A 97 4.94 -1.19 -9.45
CA LEU A 97 3.94 -2.25 -9.36
C LEU A 97 4.08 -3.25 -10.50
N PHE A 98 4.35 -4.51 -10.20
CA PHE A 98 4.19 -5.59 -11.16
C PHE A 98 2.92 -6.40 -10.87
N LEU A 99 1.97 -6.39 -11.80
CA LEU A 99 0.72 -7.14 -11.73
C LEU A 99 0.89 -8.49 -12.41
N GLN A 100 1.22 -9.50 -11.62
CA GLN A 100 1.34 -10.86 -12.09
C GLN A 100 -0.04 -11.54 -12.16
N ARG A 101 -0.57 -11.78 -13.36
CA ARG A 101 -1.82 -12.55 -13.50
C ARG A 101 -1.67 -13.97 -12.97
N ARG A 102 -2.68 -14.42 -12.23
CA ARG A 102 -2.72 -15.75 -11.59
C ARG A 102 -2.95 -16.91 -12.56
N THR A 103 -3.40 -16.61 -13.77
CA THR A 103 -3.59 -17.58 -14.86
C THR A 103 -2.92 -17.07 -16.13
N PRO A 104 -2.50 -17.96 -17.06
CA PRO A 104 -1.84 -17.55 -18.30
C PRO A 104 -2.58 -16.43 -19.02
N GLY A 105 -1.87 -15.35 -19.37
CA GLY A 105 -2.44 -14.15 -20.01
C GLY A 105 -1.55 -12.92 -19.79
N ASP A 106 -2.16 -11.74 -19.83
CA ASP A 106 -1.44 -10.46 -19.74
C ASP A 106 -0.92 -10.16 -18.33
N HIS A 107 0.22 -9.47 -18.27
CA HIS A 107 0.85 -8.95 -17.07
C HIS A 107 1.13 -7.45 -17.26
N PHE A 108 1.24 -6.68 -16.18
CA PHE A 108 1.46 -5.23 -16.26
C PHE A 108 2.61 -4.81 -15.34
N LEU A 109 3.41 -3.83 -15.80
CA LEU A 109 4.39 -3.06 -15.04
C LEU A 109 4.06 -1.58 -15.26
#